data_AF-A0A7K1VNI7-F1
#
_entry.id   AF-A0A7K1VNI7-F1
#
_cell.length_a   1.000
_cell.length_b   1.000
_cell.length_c   1.000
_cell.angle_alpha   90.00
_cell.angle_beta   90.00
_cell.angle_gamma   90.00
#
_symmetry.space_group_name_H-M   'P 1'
#
loop_
_entity.id
_entity.type
_entity.pdbx_description
1 polymer ?
#
loop_
_entity_poly.entity_id
_entity_poly.type
_entity_poly.pdbx_seq_one_letter_code
_entity_poly.pdbx_strand_id
1 'polypeptide(L)'
;MPSPLPLPNFLRAFAEDVLALSSQLGAAQDVQWVASPRPTVDSDGRRATGTYSDPVPATVSDPSRLRVRAAVVGAETTLREARATVADASAGLELALAEWSAGAR
;
A
#
# COMPACT_ATOMS: atom_id res chain seq x y z
N MET A 1 10.28 -19.62 -18.39
CA MET A 1 9.30 -18.67 -17.84
C MET A 1 7.91 -19.25 -18.07
N PRO A 2 7.01 -19.25 -17.08
CA PRO A 2 5.63 -19.70 -17.32
C PRO A 2 4.98 -18.84 -18.41
N SER A 3 4.25 -19.47 -19.34
CA SER A 3 3.51 -18.75 -20.39
C SER A 3 2.56 -17.73 -19.75
N PRO A 4 2.45 -16.51 -20.29
CA PRO A 4 1.50 -15.53 -19.79
C PRO A 4 0.10 -16.12 -19.87
N LEU A 5 -0.66 -16.06 -18.77
CA LEU A 5 -2.06 -16.42 -18.77
C LEU A 5 -2.76 -15.61 -19.90
N PRO A 6 -3.67 -16.24 -20.67
CA PRO A 6 -4.43 -15.56 -21.72
C PRO A 6 -5.49 -14.66 -21.07
N LEU A 7 -5.03 -13.57 -20.46
CA LEU A 7 -5.86 -12.57 -19.80
C LEU A 7 -6.12 -11.39 -20.76
N PRO A 8 -7.34 -10.83 -20.75
CA PRO A 8 -7.60 -9.54 -21.37
C PRO A 8 -6.62 -8.47 -20.88
N ASN A 9 -6.29 -7.50 -21.74
CA ASN A 9 -5.31 -6.46 -21.42
C ASN A 9 -5.63 -5.67 -20.14
N PHE A 10 -6.92 -5.39 -19.88
CA PHE A 10 -7.33 -4.67 -18.68
C PHE A 10 -7.03 -5.46 -17.40
N LEU A 11 -7.20 -6.79 -17.43
CA LEU A 11 -6.97 -7.64 -16.26
C LEU A 11 -5.47 -7.80 -15.99
N ARG A 12 -4.66 -7.84 -17.07
CA ARG A 12 -3.20 -7.78 -16.97
C ARG A 12 -2.74 -6.47 -16.32
N ALA A 13 -3.21 -5.33 -16.82
CA ALA A 13 -2.86 -4.02 -16.26
C ALA A 13 -3.25 -3.92 -14.77
N PHE A 14 -4.47 -4.35 -14.43
CA PHE A 14 -4.91 -4.38 -13.03
C PHE A 14 -4.01 -5.25 -12.15
N ALA A 15 -3.62 -6.44 -12.61
CA ALA A 15 -2.72 -7.33 -11.87
C ALA A 15 -1.33 -6.71 -11.69
N GLU A 16 -0.79 -6.07 -12.74
CA GLU A 16 0.50 -5.37 -12.69
C GLU A 16 0.46 -4.19 -11.70
N ASP A 17 -0.60 -3.38 -11.72
CA ASP A 17 -0.78 -2.26 -10.80
C ASP A 17 -0.89 -2.71 -9.34
N VAL A 18 -1.64 -3.79 -9.06
CA VAL A 18 -1.77 -4.35 -7.71
C VAL A 18 -0.42 -4.88 -7.21
N LEU A 19 0.35 -5.57 -8.07
CA LEU A 19 1.69 -6.05 -7.71
C LEU A 19 2.66 -4.88 -7.45
N ALA A 20 2.63 -3.85 -8.29
CA ALA A 20 3.44 -2.65 -8.10
C ALA A 20 3.10 -1.96 -6.76
N LEU A 21 1.81 -1.82 -6.44
CA LEU A 21 1.35 -1.25 -5.17
C LEU A 21 1.79 -2.10 -3.97
N SER A 22 1.77 -3.43 -4.08
CA SER A 22 2.26 -4.32 -3.01
C SER A 22 3.75 -4.10 -2.70
N SER A 23 4.56 -3.88 -3.73
CA SER A 23 5.99 -3.59 -3.59
C SER A 23 6.22 -2.24 -2.91
N GLN A 24 5.44 -1.22 -3.28
CA GLN A 24 5.48 0.11 -2.67
C GLN A 24 5.06 0.08 -1.20
N LEU A 25 4.04 -0.72 -0.84
CA LEU A 25 3.61 -0.91 0.54
C LEU A 25 4.71 -1.56 1.39
N GLY A 26 5.41 -2.56 0.85
CA GLY A 26 6.58 -3.15 1.51
C GLY A 26 7.67 -2.11 1.79
N ALA A 27 8.03 -1.29 0.79
CA ALA A 27 9.02 -0.23 0.96
C ALA A 27 8.56 0.86 1.96
N ALA A 28 7.27 1.21 1.97
CA ALA A 28 6.72 2.18 2.91
C ALA A 28 6.77 1.69 4.37
N GLN A 29 6.65 0.38 4.58
CA GLN A 29 6.74 -0.25 5.89
C GLN A 29 8.13 -0.11 6.53
N ASP A 30 9.18 -0.03 5.71
CA ASP A 30 10.56 0.22 6.16
C ASP A 30 10.80 1.71 6.42
N VAL A 31 10.32 2.58 5.52
CA VAL A 31 10.56 4.03 5.58
C VAL A 31 9.88 4.71 6.77
N GLN A 32 8.73 4.22 7.24
CA GLN A 32 8.03 4.81 8.40
C GLN A 32 8.85 4.78 9.71
N TRP A 33 9.86 3.90 9.79
CA TRP A 33 10.73 3.78 10.96
C TRP A 33 12.02 4.60 10.84
N VAL A 34 12.39 5.03 9.63
CA VAL A 34 13.62 5.79 9.36
C VAL A 34 13.40 7.29 9.62
N ALA A 35 14.34 7.96 10.30
CA ALA A 35 14.25 9.40 10.53
C ALA A 35 14.15 10.13 9.18
N SER A 36 13.22 11.08 9.06
CA SER A 36 13.07 11.81 7.81
C SER A 36 14.37 12.56 7.48
N PRO A 37 14.80 12.61 6.21
CA PRO A 37 15.98 13.36 5.82
C PRO A 37 15.79 14.83 6.22
N ARG A 38 16.55 15.30 7.21
CA ARG A 38 16.62 16.71 7.57
C ARG A 38 17.94 17.27 7.03
N PRO A 39 17.96 18.49 6.46
CA PRO A 39 19.22 19.18 6.21
C PRO A 39 19.92 19.43 7.55
N THR A 40 20.96 18.68 7.87
CA THR A 40 21.79 18.94 9.05
C THR A 40 22.70 20.12 8.69
N VAL A 41 22.39 21.30 9.23
CA VAL A 41 23.35 22.41 9.22
C VAL A 41 24.26 22.18 10.42
N ASP A 42 25.50 21.77 10.16
CA ASP A 42 26.53 21.73 11.19
C ASP A 42 27.30 23.06 11.14
N SER A 43 26.99 23.96 12.05
CA SER A 43 27.83 25.12 12.32
C SER A 43 27.63 25.55 13.77
N ASP A 44 28.73 25.53 14.50
CA ASP A 44 28.93 26.06 15.86
C ASP A 44 28.82 25.02 16.98
N GLY A 45 29.93 24.28 17.18
CA GLY A 45 30.16 23.32 18.25
C GLY A 45 29.99 23.86 19.67
N ARG A 46 28.74 24.11 20.09
CA ARG A 46 28.34 24.37 21.48
C ARG A 46 27.30 23.35 21.91
N ARG A 47 27.64 22.62 22.97
CA ARG A 47 26.75 21.68 23.68
C ARG A 47 25.52 22.44 24.19
N ALA A 48 24.34 22.09 23.68
CA ALA A 48 23.08 22.51 24.29
C ALA A 48 22.87 21.75 25.61
N THR A 49 23.17 22.40 26.73
CA THR A 49 22.67 22.00 28.05
C THR A 49 21.17 22.30 28.09
N GLY A 50 20.35 21.29 27.83
CA GLY A 50 18.90 21.39 27.91
C GLY A 50 18.30 20.00 27.84
N THR A 51 17.56 19.66 28.90
CA THR A 51 16.70 18.49 29.14
C THR A 51 16.55 17.55 27.95
N TYR A 52 16.89 16.26 28.14
CA TYR A 52 16.65 15.16 27.22
C TYR A 52 15.26 15.29 26.58
N SER A 53 15.20 15.92 25.41
CA SER A 53 14.01 15.94 24.59
C SER A 53 13.92 14.53 24.07
N ASP A 54 13.06 13.74 24.68
CA ASP A 54 12.66 12.45 24.14
C ASP A 54 12.45 12.66 22.63
N PRO A 55 13.19 11.99 21.73
CA PRO A 55 13.04 12.21 20.29
C PRO A 55 11.67 11.75 19.80
N VAL A 56 10.91 11.03 20.62
CA VAL A 56 9.63 10.41 20.30
C VAL A 56 8.54 11.42 19.88
N PRO A 57 8.27 12.55 20.58
CA PRO A 57 7.21 13.47 20.18
C PRO A 57 7.51 14.12 18.82
N ALA A 58 8.76 14.54 18.58
CA ALA A 58 9.20 15.13 17.31
C ALA A 58 9.16 14.14 16.13
N THR A 59 9.24 12.84 16.44
CA THR A 59 9.19 11.73 15.49
C THR A 59 7.75 11.32 15.16
N VAL A 60 6.83 11.37 16.14
CA VAL A 60 5.39 11.10 15.95
C VAL A 60 4.69 12.25 15.22
N SER A 61 5.14 13.49 15.42
CA SER A 61 4.56 14.67 14.78
C SER A 61 5.20 15.03 13.43
N ASP A 62 6.08 14.19 12.87
CA ASP A 62 6.74 14.48 11.59
C ASP A 62 5.71 14.47 10.44
N PRO A 63 5.45 15.62 9.77
CA PRO A 63 4.45 15.70 8.71
C PRO A 63 4.73 14.78 7.52
N SER A 64 6.00 14.46 7.27
CA SER A 64 6.41 13.56 6.18
C SER A 64 6.04 12.12 6.51
N ARG A 65 6.28 11.68 7.75
CA ARG A 65 5.87 10.35 8.23
C ARG A 65 4.34 10.20 8.26
N LEU A 66 3.63 11.23 8.71
CA LEU A 66 2.16 11.23 8.72
C LEU A 66 1.59 11.12 7.29
N ARG A 67 2.19 11.79 6.31
CA ARG A 67 1.81 11.65 4.89
C ARG A 67 2.01 10.23 4.37
N VAL A 68 3.16 9.61 4.64
CA VAL A 68 3.41 8.21 4.24
C VAL A 68 2.40 7.29 4.91
N ARG A 69 2.14 7.45 6.21
CA ARG A 69 1.17 6.63 6.94
C ARG A 69 -0.26 6.78 6.39
N ALA A 70 -0.69 8.00 6.09
CA ALA A 70 -1.99 8.25 5.48
C ALA A 70 -2.11 7.59 4.09
N ALA A 71 -1.05 7.64 3.27
CA ALA A 71 -1.01 6.99 1.97
C ALA A 71 -1.07 5.45 2.10
N VAL A 72 -0.37 4.86 3.06
CA VAL A 72 -0.43 3.41 3.35
C VAL A 72 -1.84 3.00 3.74
N VAL A 73 -2.47 3.69 4.69
CA VAL A 73 -3.85 3.40 5.11
C VAL A 73 -4.83 3.51 3.94
N GLY A 74 -4.68 4.54 3.10
CA GLY A 74 -5.48 4.71 1.89
C GLY A 74 -5.33 3.53 0.94
N ALA A 75 -4.10 3.17 0.59
CA ALA A 75 -3.80 2.05 -0.30
C ALA A 75 -4.33 0.71 0.22
N GLU A 76 -4.16 0.41 1.52
CA GLU A 76 -4.69 -0.81 2.13
C GLU A 76 -6.23 -0.86 2.12
N THR A 77 -6.88 0.30 2.28
CA THR A 77 -8.33 0.40 2.22
C THR A 77 -8.82 0.14 0.80
N THR A 78 -8.20 0.79 -0.19
CA THR A 78 -8.50 0.56 -1.61
C THR A 78 -8.31 -0.89 -2.03
N LEU A 79 -7.22 -1.55 -1.59
CA LEU A 79 -6.98 -2.96 -1.89
C LEU A 79 -8.03 -3.90 -1.28
N ARG A 80 -8.51 -3.59 -0.07
CA ARG A 80 -9.59 -4.35 0.57
C ARG A 80 -10.91 -4.21 -0.18
N GLU A 81 -11.25 -3.00 -0.60
CA GLU A 81 -12.46 -2.73 -1.41
C GLU A 81 -12.38 -3.37 -2.79
N ALA A 82 -11.23 -3.28 -3.46
CA ALA A 82 -11.00 -3.93 -4.75
C ALA A 82 -11.13 -5.46 -4.65
N ARG A 83 -10.56 -6.07 -3.60
CA ARG A 83 -10.72 -7.51 -3.34
C ARG A 83 -12.19 -7.90 -3.15
N ALA A 84 -12.93 -7.15 -2.34
CA ALA A 84 -14.35 -7.41 -2.11
C ALA A 84 -15.13 -7.35 -3.43
N THR A 85 -14.92 -6.31 -4.22
CA THR A 85 -15.57 -6.12 -5.52
C THR A 85 -15.29 -7.27 -6.49
N VAL A 86 -14.03 -7.72 -6.58
CA VAL A 86 -13.64 -8.85 -7.44
C VAL A 86 -14.27 -10.16 -6.94
N ALA A 87 -14.31 -10.38 -5.63
CA ALA A 87 -14.92 -11.58 -5.05
C ALA A 87 -16.44 -11.65 -5.34
N ASP A 88 -17.15 -10.53 -5.18
CA ASP A 88 -18.58 -10.46 -5.48
C ASP A 88 -18.87 -10.70 -6.97
N ALA A 89 -18.06 -10.12 -7.86
CA ALA A 89 -18.16 -10.36 -9.30
C ALA A 89 -17.89 -11.82 -9.67
N SER A 90 -16.90 -12.46 -9.03
CA SER A 90 -16.60 -13.89 -9.23
C SER A 90 -17.78 -14.76 -8.82
N ALA A 91 -18.34 -14.53 -7.63
CA ALA A 91 -19.47 -15.30 -7.12
C ALA A 91 -20.71 -15.16 -8.03
N GLY A 92 -21.00 -13.94 -8.51
CA GLY A 92 -22.08 -13.69 -9.45
C GLY A 92 -21.90 -14.43 -10.78
N LEU A 93 -20.67 -14.44 -11.31
CA LEU A 93 -20.36 -15.16 -12.55
C LEU A 93 -20.48 -16.68 -12.36
N GLU A 94 -19.98 -17.21 -11.25
CA GLU A 94 -20.09 -18.64 -10.91
C GLU A 94 -21.56 -19.08 -10.82
N LEU A 95 -22.41 -18.28 -10.16
CA LEU A 95 -23.84 -18.55 -10.04
C LEU A 95 -24.53 -18.55 -11.41
N ALA A 96 -24.27 -17.53 -12.24
CA ALA A 96 -24.83 -17.44 -13.59
C ALA A 96 -24.42 -18.63 -14.48
N LEU A 97 -23.15 -19.06 -14.40
CA LEU A 97 -22.66 -20.23 -15.13
C LEU A 97 -23.30 -21.52 -14.64
N ALA A 98 -23.50 -21.65 -13.32
CA ALA A 98 -24.18 -22.80 -12.74
C ALA A 98 -25.64 -22.89 -13.21
N GLU A 99 -26.39 -21.79 -13.17
CA GLU A 99 -27.78 -21.70 -13.66
C GLU A 99 -27.88 -22.06 -15.15
N TRP A 100 -27.00 -21.48 -15.98
CA TRP A 100 -26.96 -21.79 -17.41
C TRP A 100 -26.70 -23.29 -17.66
N SER A 101 -25.74 -23.89 -16.95
CA SER A 101 -25.42 -25.31 -17.08
C SER A 101 -26.53 -26.23 -16.59
N ALA A 102 -27.33 -25.80 -15.60
CA ALA A 102 -28.45 -26.55 -15.04
C ALA A 102 -29.70 -26.46 -15.92
N GLY A 103 -29.93 -25.32 -16.58
CA GLY A 103 -31.06 -25.08 -17.48
C GLY A 103 -30.88 -25.62 -18.90
N ALA A 104 -29.68 -26.08 -19.27
CA ALA A 104 -29.39 -26.70 -20.57
C ALA A 104 -29.85 -28.18 -20.67
N ARG A 105 -30.87 -28.60 -19.91
CA ARG A 105 -31.49 -29.93 -19.96
C ARG A 105 -32.86 -29.88 -20.60
#